data_AF-A0A227J816-F1
#
_entry.id   AF-A0A227J816-F1
#
_cell.length_a   1.000
_cell.length_b   1.000
_cell.length_c   1.000
_cell.angle_alpha   90.00
_cell.angle_beta   90.00
_cell.angle_gamma   90.00
#
_symmetry.space_group_name_H-M   'P 1'
#
loop_
_entity.id
_entity.type
_entity.pdbx_description
1 polymer ?
#
loop_
_entity_poly.entity_id
_entity_poly.type
_entity_poly.pdbx_seq_one_letter_code
_entity_poly.pdbx_strand_id
1 'polypeptide(L)'
;ALYPGKLVDNLGKILTPALMAILIIMSVTALIYPAGELTQASGPYVSGAFAEGLTQGYMTMDALGSIGFGWIIFRAIRSMGVDCPKATAKYTLIAALMYAVAMAFVYISLSYIGSTSSYLGSEFSNGGDILTAFTFNHFGAFGS
;
A
#
# COMPACT_ATOMS: atom_id res chain seq x y z
N ALA A 1 -29.81 -9.06 -16.88
CA ALA A 1 -28.37 -9.30 -16.70
C ALA A 1 -27.65 -7.95 -16.71
N LEU A 2 -27.28 -7.42 -15.54
CA LEU A 2 -26.71 -6.07 -15.38
C LEU A 2 -25.19 -6.13 -15.57
N TYR A 3 -24.67 -5.26 -16.44
CA TYR A 3 -23.28 -5.13 -16.90
C TYR A 3 -22.25 -5.17 -15.74
N PRO A 4 -21.56 -6.30 -15.50
CA PRO A 4 -20.65 -6.45 -14.35
C PRO A 4 -19.39 -5.59 -14.45
N GLY A 5 -18.95 -5.23 -15.68
CA GLY A 5 -17.76 -4.40 -15.89
C GLY A 5 -17.91 -2.96 -15.38
N LYS A 6 -19.11 -2.36 -15.51
CA LYS A 6 -19.34 -0.96 -15.09
C LYS A 6 -19.35 -0.78 -13.57
N LEU A 7 -19.71 -1.82 -12.81
CA LEU A 7 -19.69 -1.80 -11.35
C LEU A 7 -18.26 -1.70 -10.83
N VAL A 8 -17.36 -2.55 -11.34
CA VAL A 8 -15.95 -2.56 -10.95
C VAL A 8 -15.24 -1.29 -11.40
N ASP A 9 -15.51 -0.79 -12.62
CA ASP A 9 -14.91 0.46 -13.12
C ASP A 9 -15.33 1.69 -12.32
N ASN A 10 -16.60 1.77 -11.91
CA ASN A 10 -17.10 2.89 -11.11
C ASN A 10 -16.66 2.80 -9.64
N LEU A 11 -16.60 1.58 -9.10
CA LEU A 11 -16.04 1.33 -7.77
C LEU A 11 -14.57 1.73 -7.72
N GLY A 12 -13.76 1.32 -8.69
CA GLY A 12 -12.34 1.70 -8.76
C GLY A 12 -12.13 3.22 -8.84
N LYS A 13 -12.94 3.93 -9.64
CA LYS A 13 -12.86 5.40 -9.75
C LYS A 13 -13.08 6.16 -8.45
N ILE A 14 -13.83 5.61 -7.51
CA ILE A 14 -14.16 6.27 -6.23
C ILE A 14 -13.32 5.67 -5.09
N LEU A 15 -13.21 4.35 -5.02
CA LEU A 15 -12.50 3.65 -3.97
C LEU A 15 -11.00 3.92 -4.01
N THR A 16 -10.37 3.91 -5.19
CA THR A 16 -8.93 4.16 -5.29
C THR A 16 -8.52 5.54 -4.78
N PRO A 17 -9.15 6.66 -5.20
CA PRO A 17 -8.80 7.98 -4.64
C PRO A 17 -9.20 8.12 -3.16
N ALA A 18 -10.31 7.52 -2.72
CA ALA A 18 -10.69 7.55 -1.31
C ALA A 18 -9.67 6.80 -0.44
N LEU A 19 -9.24 5.61 -0.86
CA LEU A 19 -8.25 4.80 -0.16
C LEU A 19 -6.89 5.52 -0.12
N MET A 20 -6.47 6.13 -1.23
CA MET A 20 -5.26 6.96 -1.25
C MET A 20 -5.34 8.13 -0.27
N ALA A 21 -6.47 8.83 -0.20
CA ALA A 21 -6.66 9.94 0.74
C ALA A 21 -6.57 9.47 2.20
N ILE A 22 -7.22 8.34 2.53
CA ILE A 22 -7.16 7.73 3.87
C ILE A 22 -5.71 7.36 4.19
N LEU A 23 -5.01 6.66 3.30
CA LEU A 23 -3.61 6.28 3.53
C LEU A 23 -2.71 7.49 3.76
N ILE A 24 -2.88 8.57 2.99
CA ILE A 24 -2.10 9.80 3.19
C ILE A 24 -2.39 10.40 4.57
N ILE A 25 -3.67 10.50 4.96
CA ILE A 25 -4.06 11.03 6.28
C ILE A 25 -3.46 10.18 7.39
N MET A 26 -3.52 8.85 7.26
CA MET A 26 -2.95 7.92 8.23
C MET A 26 -1.43 8.01 8.30
N SER A 27 -0.74 8.01 7.17
CA SER A 27 0.71 8.19 7.08
C SER A 27 1.18 9.47 7.76
N VAL A 28 0.52 10.59 7.45
CA VAL A 28 0.85 11.89 8.05
C VAL A 28 0.56 11.89 9.56
N THR A 29 -0.58 11.35 9.97
CA THR A 29 -0.94 11.25 11.39
C THR A 29 0.08 10.43 12.15
N ALA A 30 0.47 9.27 11.62
CA ALA A 30 1.47 8.41 12.26
C ALA A 30 2.82 9.09 12.46
N LEU A 31 3.26 9.90 11.49
CA LEU A 31 4.54 10.61 11.56
C LEU A 31 4.53 11.78 12.56
N ILE A 32 3.41 12.49 12.70
CA ILE A 32 3.29 13.65 13.60
C ILE A 32 2.89 13.23 15.01
N TYR A 33 1.99 12.26 15.11
CA TYR A 33 1.42 11.72 16.35
C TYR A 33 1.56 10.19 16.32
N PRO A 34 2.75 9.65 16.64
CA PRO A 34 2.88 8.21 16.80
C PRO A 34 2.02 7.75 17.96
N ALA A 35 1.38 6.59 17.83
CA ALA A 35 0.59 6.01 18.91
C ALA A 35 1.45 5.87 20.18
N GLY A 36 2.62 5.25 20.04
CA GLY A 36 3.56 5.08 21.15
C GLY A 36 4.98 4.81 20.67
N GLU A 37 5.79 4.21 21.54
CA GLU A 37 7.19 3.94 21.25
C GLU A 37 7.38 2.79 20.25
N LEU A 38 8.50 2.83 19.53
CA LEU A 38 8.91 1.75 18.64
C LEU A 38 9.15 0.46 19.42
N THR A 39 8.44 -0.59 19.05
CA THR A 39 8.63 -1.90 19.68
C THR A 39 9.79 -2.68 19.06
N GLN A 40 10.35 -3.58 19.88
CA GLN A 40 11.41 -4.48 19.43
C GLN A 40 10.85 -5.49 18.42
N ALA A 41 11.69 -5.86 17.44
CA ALA A 41 11.35 -6.89 16.49
C ALA A 41 10.98 -8.20 17.20
N SER A 42 9.92 -8.85 16.73
CA SER A 42 9.41 -10.10 17.29
C SER A 42 9.26 -11.17 16.20
N GLY A 43 9.30 -12.44 16.61
CA GLY A 43 9.08 -13.57 15.70
C GLY A 43 10.10 -13.63 14.53
N PRO A 44 9.65 -13.93 13.29
CA PRO A 44 10.51 -14.07 12.12
C PRO A 44 11.33 -12.81 11.76
N TYR A 45 10.86 -11.63 12.19
CA TYR A 45 11.57 -10.37 11.95
C TYR A 45 12.90 -10.25 12.71
N VAL A 46 13.13 -11.05 13.77
CA VAL A 46 14.39 -11.03 14.54
C VAL A 46 15.55 -11.63 13.73
N SER A 47 15.31 -12.75 13.05
CA SER A 47 16.34 -13.48 12.31
C SER A 47 16.35 -13.19 10.81
N GLY A 48 15.26 -12.62 10.28
CA GLY A 48 15.08 -12.49 8.83
C GLY A 48 14.14 -11.37 8.39
N ALA A 49 14.30 -10.16 8.93
CA ALA A 49 13.44 -9.00 8.60
C ALA A 49 13.23 -8.76 7.09
N PHE A 50 14.27 -8.93 6.28
CA PHE A 50 14.17 -8.76 4.82
C PHE A 50 13.32 -9.85 4.16
N ALA A 51 13.53 -11.12 4.53
CA ALA A 51 12.81 -12.25 3.94
C ALA A 51 11.33 -12.23 4.37
N GLU A 52 11.07 -11.91 5.64
CA GLU A 52 9.71 -11.77 6.15
C GLU A 52 8.99 -10.59 5.47
N GLY A 53 9.63 -9.42 5.39
CA GLY A 53 9.06 -8.26 4.70
C GLY A 53 8.75 -8.53 3.23
N LEU A 54 9.62 -9.26 2.53
CA LEU A 54 9.38 -9.68 1.14
C LEU A 54 8.19 -10.67 1.04
N THR A 55 8.07 -11.59 1.99
CA THR A 55 6.98 -12.58 2.04
C THR A 55 5.63 -11.90 2.29
N GLN A 56 5.58 -10.94 3.21
CA GLN A 56 4.38 -10.13 3.45
C GLN A 56 4.04 -9.26 2.23
N GLY A 57 5.05 -8.68 1.57
CA GLY A 57 4.92 -7.97 0.30
C GLY A 57 4.38 -8.82 -0.86
N TYR A 58 4.60 -10.14 -0.84
CA TYR A 58 4.00 -11.07 -1.78
C TYR A 58 2.51 -11.32 -1.48
N MET A 59 2.13 -11.41 -0.19
CA MET A 59 0.75 -11.64 0.26
C MET A 59 -0.20 -10.45 0.04
N THR A 60 0.32 -9.23 0.02
CA THR A 60 -0.45 -8.00 -0.28
C THR A 60 -0.76 -7.80 -1.76
N MET A 61 -0.49 -8.80 -2.62
CA MET A 61 -0.82 -8.82 -4.04
C MET A 61 -0.10 -7.80 -4.94
N ASP A 62 0.67 -6.84 -4.41
CA ASP A 62 1.36 -5.83 -5.22
C ASP A 62 2.32 -6.42 -6.25
N ALA A 63 3.11 -7.42 -5.85
CA ALA A 63 4.04 -8.11 -6.74
C ALA A 63 3.28 -8.91 -7.82
N LEU A 64 2.23 -9.64 -7.45
CA LEU A 64 1.40 -10.42 -8.38
C LEU A 64 0.62 -9.53 -9.34
N GLY A 65 0.07 -8.43 -8.83
CA GLY A 65 -0.65 -7.41 -9.60
C GLY A 65 0.25 -6.72 -10.63
N SER A 66 1.51 -6.43 -10.29
CA SER A 66 2.45 -5.78 -11.23
C SER A 66 2.68 -6.59 -12.51
N ILE A 67 2.57 -7.92 -12.47
CA ILE A 67 2.71 -8.77 -13.66
C ILE A 67 1.54 -8.52 -14.63
N GLY A 68 0.31 -8.45 -14.09
CA GLY A 68 -0.90 -8.19 -14.89
C GLY A 68 -1.00 -6.74 -15.36
N PHE A 69 -0.75 -5.78 -14.46
CA PHE A 69 -0.86 -4.34 -14.76
C PHE A 69 0.33 -3.81 -15.57
N GLY A 70 1.49 -4.47 -15.53
CA GLY A 70 2.67 -4.06 -16.30
C GLY A 70 2.42 -4.03 -17.81
N TRP A 71 1.72 -5.04 -18.34
CA TRP A 71 1.31 -5.06 -19.74
C TRP A 71 0.30 -3.95 -20.08
N ILE A 72 -0.62 -3.65 -19.16
CA ILE A 72 -1.62 -2.58 -19.33
C ILE A 72 -0.92 -1.22 -19.42
N ILE A 73 0.03 -0.95 -18.53
CA ILE A 73 0.83 0.28 -18.54
C ILE A 73 1.65 0.38 -19.84
N PHE A 74 2.29 -0.70 -20.25
CA PHE A 74 3.05 -0.74 -21.51
C PHE A 74 2.16 -0.39 -22.72
N ARG A 75 0.96 -0.98 -22.83
CA ARG A 75 0.02 -0.67 -23.91
C ARG A 75 -0.54 0.75 -23.80
N ALA A 76 -0.79 1.24 -22.60
CA ALA A 76 -1.24 2.61 -22.37
C ALA A 76 -0.19 3.61 -22.89
N ILE A 77 1.09 3.43 -22.56
CA ILE A 77 2.18 4.28 -23.05
C ILE A 77 2.27 4.24 -24.58
N ARG A 78 2.14 3.05 -25.19
CA ARG A 78 2.14 2.93 -26.65
C ARG A 78 0.94 3.61 -27.30
N SER A 79 -0.23 3.56 -26.67
CA SER A 79 -1.44 4.23 -27.16
C SER A 79 -1.35 5.76 -27.16
N MET A 80 -0.38 6.35 -26.43
CA MET A 80 -0.09 7.78 -26.46
C MET A 80 0.78 8.21 -27.66
N GLY A 81 1.06 7.31 -28.61
CA GLY A 81 1.87 7.58 -29.80
C GLY A 81 3.38 7.36 -29.63
N VAL A 82 3.80 6.70 -28.55
CA VAL A 82 5.21 6.33 -28.33
C VAL A 82 5.51 4.99 -29.02
N ASP A 83 5.89 5.04 -30.29
CA ASP A 83 6.13 3.85 -31.12
C ASP A 83 7.59 3.36 -31.14
N CYS A 84 8.55 4.16 -30.66
CA CYS A 84 9.94 3.73 -30.57
C CYS A 84 10.13 2.76 -29.38
N PRO A 85 10.56 1.49 -29.59
CA PRO A 85 10.67 0.50 -28.50
C PRO A 85 11.58 0.95 -27.36
N LYS A 86 12.69 1.65 -27.68
CA LYS A 86 13.61 2.21 -26.68
C LYS A 86 12.95 3.32 -25.84
N ALA A 87 12.14 4.16 -26.48
CA ALA A 87 11.41 5.22 -25.80
C ALA A 87 10.31 4.65 -24.89
N THR A 88 9.52 3.69 -25.40
CA THR A 88 8.48 3.01 -24.61
C THR A 88 9.06 2.34 -23.38
N ALA A 89 10.18 1.61 -23.51
CA ALA A 89 10.87 0.98 -22.38
C ALA A 89 11.36 2.01 -21.36
N LYS A 90 11.96 3.12 -21.82
CA LYS A 90 12.44 4.20 -20.95
C LYS A 90 11.31 4.84 -20.15
N TYR A 91 10.21 5.21 -20.80
CA TYR A 91 9.06 5.83 -20.11
C TYR A 91 8.37 4.85 -19.17
N THR A 92 8.25 3.58 -19.55
CA THR A 92 7.70 2.53 -18.67
C THR A 92 8.56 2.38 -17.42
N LEU A 93 9.89 2.35 -17.56
CA LEU A 93 10.82 2.25 -16.42
C LEU A 93 10.73 3.46 -15.50
N ILE A 94 10.65 4.68 -16.05
CA ILE A 94 10.50 5.92 -15.25
C ILE A 94 9.18 5.89 -14.46
N ALA A 95 8.07 5.51 -15.11
CA ALA A 95 6.78 5.37 -14.45
C ALA A 95 6.81 4.30 -13.35
N ALA A 96 7.44 3.15 -13.63
CA ALA A 96 7.60 2.08 -12.65
C ALA A 96 8.44 2.51 -11.44
N LEU A 97 9.54 3.25 -11.65
CA LEU A 97 10.36 3.78 -10.56
C LEU A 97 9.62 4.81 -9.73
N MET A 98 8.88 5.72 -10.36
CA MET A 98 8.04 6.69 -9.65
C MET A 98 7.01 5.99 -8.76
N TYR A 99 6.34 4.96 -9.29
CA TYR A 99 5.38 4.16 -8.54
C TYR A 99 6.05 3.39 -7.40
N ALA A 100 7.22 2.78 -7.64
CA ALA A 100 7.97 2.05 -6.62
C ALA A 100 8.34 2.95 -5.43
N VAL A 101 8.76 4.20 -5.69
CA VAL A 101 9.04 5.17 -4.62
C VAL A 101 7.77 5.53 -3.84
N ALA A 102 6.65 5.76 -4.53
CA ALA A 102 5.38 6.05 -3.87
C ALA A 102 4.91 4.90 -2.99
N MET A 103 5.01 3.65 -3.47
CA MET A 103 4.64 2.46 -2.69
C MET A 103 5.60 2.23 -1.51
N ALA A 104 6.89 2.46 -1.69
CA ALA A 104 7.86 2.37 -0.59
C ALA A 104 7.49 3.33 0.55
N PHE A 105 7.08 4.57 0.23
CA PHE A 105 6.62 5.53 1.23
C PHE A 105 5.40 5.03 2.01
N VAL A 106 4.41 4.45 1.32
CA VAL A 106 3.22 3.86 1.96
C VAL A 106 3.61 2.71 2.87
N TYR A 107 4.45 1.77 2.41
CA TYR A 107 4.88 0.64 3.22
C TYR A 107 5.66 1.05 4.46
N ILE A 108 6.59 1.99 4.34
CA ILE A 108 7.33 2.51 5.48
C ILE A 108 6.37 3.14 6.50
N SER A 109 5.37 3.88 6.03
CA SER A 109 4.35 4.48 6.91
C SER A 109 3.53 3.42 7.64
N LEU A 110 3.08 2.38 6.94
CA LEU A 110 2.31 1.28 7.53
C LEU A 110 3.16 0.45 8.50
N SER A 111 4.43 0.20 8.20
CA SER A 111 5.37 -0.44 9.12
C SER A 111 5.60 0.41 10.37
N TYR A 112 5.66 1.74 10.21
CA TYR A 112 5.78 2.66 11.34
C TYR A 112 4.53 2.66 12.22
N ILE A 113 3.34 2.68 11.62
CA ILE A 113 2.07 2.49 12.35
C ILE A 113 2.08 1.15 13.08
N GLY A 114 2.45 0.07 12.40
CA GLY A 114 2.48 -1.27 12.97
C GLY A 114 3.40 -1.40 14.19
N SER A 115 4.62 -0.87 14.06
CA SER A 115 5.63 -0.93 15.13
C SER A 115 5.33 -0.03 16.33
N THR A 116 4.62 1.08 16.12
CA THR A 116 4.23 1.99 17.19
C THR A 116 2.89 1.62 17.83
N SER A 117 2.02 0.86 17.15
CA SER A 117 0.65 0.58 17.63
C SER A 117 0.49 -0.76 18.37
N SER A 118 1.56 -1.54 18.50
CA SER A 118 1.51 -2.88 19.09
C SER A 118 1.07 -2.93 20.55
N TYR A 119 1.13 -1.81 21.28
CA TYR A 119 0.65 -1.72 22.68
C TYR A 119 -0.84 -1.37 22.79
N LEU A 120 -1.51 -1.00 21.68
CA LEU A 120 -2.92 -0.59 21.66
C LEU A 120 -3.90 -1.77 21.84
N GLY A 121 -3.42 -3.01 21.78
CA GLY A 121 -4.22 -4.22 21.91
C GLY A 121 -3.43 -5.36 22.55
N SER A 122 -4.13 -6.37 23.07
CA SER A 122 -3.49 -7.47 23.79
C SER A 122 -2.91 -8.56 22.87
N GLU A 123 -3.46 -8.76 21.67
CA GLU A 123 -2.85 -9.53 20.57
C GLU A 123 -3.52 -9.14 19.25
N PHE A 124 -2.75 -8.88 18.20
CA PHE A 124 -3.27 -8.61 16.86
C PHE A 124 -3.09 -9.83 15.96
N SER A 125 -4.14 -10.24 15.25
CA SER A 125 -4.08 -11.41 14.37
C SER A 125 -3.52 -11.09 12.98
N ASN A 126 -3.69 -9.84 12.55
CA ASN A 126 -3.26 -9.35 11.25
C ASN A 126 -3.02 -7.83 11.26
N GLY A 127 -2.40 -7.30 10.19
CA GLY A 127 -2.09 -5.87 10.08
C GLY A 127 -3.32 -4.95 9.99
N GLY A 128 -4.48 -5.45 9.55
CA GLY A 128 -5.74 -4.71 9.53
C GLY A 128 -6.29 -4.45 10.93
N ASP A 129 -6.12 -5.40 11.86
CA ASP A 129 -6.50 -5.21 13.26
C ASP A 129 -5.68 -4.08 13.90
N ILE A 130 -4.37 -4.04 13.61
CA ILE A 130 -3.47 -2.97 14.08
C ILE A 130 -3.91 -1.62 13.53
N LEU A 131 -4.24 -1.58 12.23
CA LEU A 131 -4.68 -0.36 11.55
C LEU A 131 -6.01 0.15 12.12
N THR A 132 -6.93 -0.75 12.44
CA THR A 132 -8.22 -0.43 13.07
C THR A 132 -8.02 0.12 14.47
N ALA A 133 -7.15 -0.51 15.27
CA ALA A 133 -6.81 -0.01 16.61
C ALA A 133 -6.13 1.37 16.57
N PHE A 134 -5.20 1.58 15.63
CA PHE A 134 -4.56 2.87 15.42
C PHE A 134 -5.56 3.97 15.04
N THR A 135 -6.47 3.65 14.11
CA THR A 135 -7.47 4.60 13.61
C THR A 135 -8.51 4.92 14.69
N PHE A 136 -8.96 3.93 15.45
CA PHE A 136 -9.83 4.14 16.60
C PHE A 136 -9.15 5.00 17.69
N ASN A 137 -7.86 4.76 17.95
CA ASN A 137 -7.10 5.54 18.92
C ASN A 137 -6.96 7.03 18.52
N HIS A 138 -6.77 7.33 17.24
CA HIS A 138 -6.57 8.71 16.76
C HIS A 138 -7.86 9.44 16.36
N PHE A 139 -8.84 8.73 15.80
CA PHE A 139 -10.04 9.32 15.21
C PHE A 139 -11.33 8.94 15.95
N GLY A 140 -11.25 8.10 16.99
CA GLY A 140 -12.41 7.67 17.78
C GLY A 140 -13.45 6.94 16.93
N ALA A 141 -14.74 7.20 17.21
CA ALA A 141 -15.86 6.56 16.50
C ALA A 141 -15.94 6.89 15.00
N PHE A 142 -15.25 7.93 14.52
CA PHE A 142 -15.14 8.24 13.09
C PHE A 142 -14.07 7.38 12.38
N GLY A 143 -13.27 6.65 13.15
CA GLY A 143 -12.17 5.80 12.68
C GLY A 143 -12.38 4.30 12.82
N SER A 144 -13.55 3.85 13.30
CA SER A 144 -13.93 2.43 13.43
C SER A 144 -14.78 1.94 12.27
#